data_AF-A0A7C5GKK0-F1
#
_entry.id   AF-A0A7C5GKK0-F1
#
_cell.length_a   1.000
_cell.length_b   1.000
_cell.length_c   1.000
_cell.angle_alpha   90.00
_cell.angle_beta   90.00
_cell.angle_gamma   90.00
#
_symmetry.space_group_name_H-M   'P 1'
#
loop_
_entity.id
_entity.type
_entity.pdbx_description
1 polymer ?
#
loop_
_entity_poly.entity_id
_entity_poly.type
_entity_poly.pdbx_seq_one_letter_code
_entity_poly.pdbx_strand_id
1 'polypeptide(L)'
;KLIYAHFFLATIGVLLYITSMWVSGIGQGLMLRAFDEFGNLKYTFVETVVFMHYPLAARAIGGMFFVAGMLIMAYNVYKTIALARENVADKQAVAATA
;
A
#
# COMPACT_ATOMS: atom_id res chain seq x y z
N LYS A 1 -7.62 19.06 -3.22
CA LYS A 1 -7.38 18.27 -4.46
C LYS A 1 -6.41 17.10 -4.22
N LEU A 2 -5.23 17.32 -3.63
CA LEU A 2 -4.27 16.23 -3.39
C LEU A 2 -4.74 15.18 -2.36
N ILE A 3 -5.61 15.55 -1.41
CA ILE A 3 -6.26 14.59 -0.50
C ILE A 3 -7.12 13.58 -1.26
N TYR A 4 -7.87 14.02 -2.28
CA TYR A 4 -8.64 13.12 -3.14
C TYR A 4 -7.72 12.19 -3.93
N ALA A 5 -6.60 12.70 -4.44
CA ALA A 5 -5.61 11.87 -5.14
C ALA A 5 -4.98 10.84 -4.19
N HIS A 6 -4.61 11.23 -2.96
CA HIS A 6 -4.13 10.31 -1.92
C HIS A 6 -5.17 9.23 -1.59
N PHE A 7 -6.43 9.62 -1.40
CA PHE A 7 -7.53 8.70 -1.09
C PHE A 7 -7.65 7.61 -2.14
N PHE A 8 -7.80 7.97 -3.42
CA PHE A 8 -7.96 6.98 -4.49
C PHE A 8 -6.73 6.09 -4.66
N LEU A 9 -5.53 6.67 -4.55
CA LEU A 9 -4.28 5.93 -4.69
C LEU A 9 -4.09 4.92 -3.54
N ALA A 10 -4.43 5.32 -2.31
CA ALA A 10 -4.40 4.45 -1.14
C ALA A 10 -5.47 3.36 -1.22
N THR A 11 -6.71 3.68 -1.62
CA THR A 11 -7.81 2.70 -1.75
C THR A 11 -7.47 1.64 -2.80
N ILE A 12 -7.00 2.04 -3.98
CA ILE A 12 -6.62 1.09 -5.05
C ILE A 12 -5.43 0.22 -4.59
N GLY A 13 -4.42 0.83 -3.96
CA GLY A 13 -3.26 0.10 -3.46
C GLY A 13 -3.64 -0.97 -2.41
N VAL A 14 -4.50 -0.60 -1.46
CA VAL A 14 -4.99 -1.52 -0.41
C VAL A 14 -5.85 -2.63 -0.99
N LEU A 15 -6.74 -2.33 -1.96
CA LEU A 15 -7.55 -3.35 -2.61
C LEU A 15 -6.67 -4.37 -3.34
N LEU A 16 -5.70 -3.91 -4.13
CA LEU A 16 -4.74 -4.80 -4.80
C LEU A 16 -3.96 -5.67 -3.80
N TYR A 17 -3.55 -5.08 -2.68
CA TYR A 17 -2.88 -5.81 -1.60
C TYR A 17 -3.76 -6.93 -1.06
N ILE A 18 -4.99 -6.62 -0.64
CA ILE A 18 -5.93 -7.59 -0.07
C ILE A 18 -6.22 -8.72 -1.06
N THR A 19 -6.52 -8.37 -2.32
CA THR A 19 -6.82 -9.38 -3.36
C THR A 19 -5.63 -10.32 -3.60
N SER A 20 -4.41 -9.78 -3.64
CA SER A 20 -3.20 -10.60 -3.82
C SER A 20 -2.97 -11.56 -2.66
N MET A 21 -3.24 -11.13 -1.42
CA MET A 21 -3.08 -11.94 -0.22
C MET A 21 -4.16 -13.00 -0.09
N TRP A 22 -5.39 -12.74 -0.55
CA TRP A 22 -6.42 -13.77 -0.64
C TRP A 22 -6.02 -14.88 -1.62
N VAL A 23 -5.55 -14.51 -2.81
CA VAL A 23 -5.08 -15.50 -3.81
C VAL A 23 -3.92 -16.32 -3.27
N SER A 24 -2.93 -15.66 -2.64
CA SER A 24 -1.80 -16.35 -2.02
C SER A 24 -2.22 -17.27 -0.89
N GLY A 25 -3.03 -16.78 0.06
CA GLY A 25 -3.40 -17.52 1.27
C GLY A 25 -4.31 -18.70 0.97
N ILE A 26 -5.35 -18.49 0.15
CA ILE A 26 -6.27 -19.57 -0.26
C ILE A 26 -5.52 -20.59 -1.12
N GLY A 27 -4.71 -20.15 -2.08
CA GLY A 27 -3.94 -21.04 -2.95
C GLY A 27 -2.95 -21.91 -2.17
N GLN A 28 -2.18 -21.30 -1.27
CA GLN A 28 -1.24 -22.03 -0.43
C GLN A 28 -1.96 -23.01 0.52
N GLY A 29 -3.06 -22.58 1.14
CA GLY A 29 -3.87 -23.44 2.01
C GLY A 29 -4.47 -24.64 1.27
N LEU A 30 -4.92 -24.44 0.02
CA LEU A 30 -5.47 -25.51 -0.81
C LEU A 30 -4.38 -26.51 -1.24
N MET A 31 -3.21 -26.02 -1.64
CA MET A 31 -2.11 -26.88 -2.08
C MET A 31 -1.52 -27.71 -0.93
N LEU A 32 -1.38 -27.13 0.27
CA LEU A 32 -0.86 -27.83 1.45
C LEU A 32 -1.79 -28.94 1.97
N ARG A 33 -3.07 -28.93 1.58
CA ARG A 33 -4.05 -29.98 1.91
C ARG A 33 -4.48 -30.81 0.70
N ALA A 34 -3.82 -30.66 -0.44
CA ALA A 34 -4.18 -31.39 -1.65
C ALA A 34 -3.60 -32.79 -1.58
N PHE A 35 -4.49 -33.79 -1.53
CA PHE A 35 -4.14 -35.20 -1.62
C PHE A 35 -4.50 -35.76 -2.99
N ASP A 36 -3.70 -36.70 -3.49
CA ASP A 36 -4.01 -37.47 -4.70
C ASP A 36 -5.00 -38.61 -4.41
N GLU A 37 -5.39 -39.36 -5.45
CA GLU A 37 -6.32 -40.50 -5.33
C GLU A 37 -5.76 -41.66 -4.49
N PHE A 38 -4.44 -41.65 -4.23
CA PHE A 38 -3.71 -42.64 -3.44
C PHE A 38 -3.40 -42.14 -2.01
N GLY A 39 -3.85 -40.94 -1.63
CA GLY A 39 -3.64 -40.36 -0.31
C GLY A 39 -2.28 -39.69 -0.09
N ASN A 40 -1.44 -39.56 -1.11
CA ASN A 40 -0.17 -38.83 -1.04
C ASN A 40 -0.40 -37.33 -1.23
N LEU A 41 0.57 -36.52 -0.77
CA LEU A 41 0.53 -35.07 -0.96
C LEU A 41 0.76 -34.74 -2.45
N LYS A 42 -0.20 -34.06 -3.06
CA LYS A 42 -0.19 -33.76 -4.50
C LYS A 42 0.86 -32.72 -4.89
N TYR A 43 1.19 -31.81 -3.99
CA TYR A 43 2.17 -30.74 -4.21
C TYR A 43 3.26 -30.76 -3.15
N THR A 44 4.49 -30.54 -3.59
CA THR A 44 5.63 -30.30 -2.71
C THR A 44 5.59 -28.89 -2.12
N PHE A 45 6.29 -28.70 -1.00
CA PHE A 45 6.40 -27.37 -0.37
C PHE A 45 7.08 -26.34 -1.31
N VAL A 46 8.01 -26.78 -2.14
CA VAL A 46 8.71 -25.91 -3.09
C VAL A 46 7.75 -25.39 -4.17
N GLU A 47 6.87 -26.25 -4.71
CA GLU A 47 5.86 -25.83 -5.69
C GLU A 47 4.89 -24.80 -5.12
N THR A 48 4.55 -24.91 -3.83
CA THR A 48 3.72 -23.90 -3.15
C THR A 48 4.45 -22.57 -3.05
N VAL A 49 5.75 -22.58 -2.77
CA VAL A 49 6.58 -21.35 -2.72
C VAL A 49 6.70 -20.70 -4.09
N VAL A 50 6.87 -21.48 -5.15
CA VAL A 50 6.92 -20.97 -6.53
C VAL A 50 5.60 -20.33 -6.94
N PHE A 51 4.46 -20.95 -6.59
CA PHE A 51 3.13 -20.38 -6.82
C PHE A 51 2.96 -19.01 -6.15
N MET A 52 3.49 -18.83 -4.94
CA MET A 52 3.37 -17.55 -4.20
C MET A 52 4.10 -16.38 -4.87
N HIS A 53 5.01 -16.61 -5.82
CA HIS A 53 5.79 -15.53 -6.42
C HIS A 53 4.91 -14.48 -7.12
N TYR A 54 3.91 -14.92 -7.87
CA TYR A 54 2.97 -14.04 -8.59
C TYR A 54 2.14 -13.14 -7.66
N PRO A 55 1.42 -13.68 -6.66
CA PRO A 55 0.68 -12.83 -5.74
C PRO A 55 1.59 -11.93 -4.89
N LEU A 56 2.83 -12.34 -4.58
CA LEU A 56 3.78 -11.47 -3.87
C LEU A 56 4.24 -10.29 -4.73
N ALA A 57 4.40 -10.47 -6.04
CA ALA A 57 4.70 -9.38 -6.97
C ALA A 57 3.52 -8.40 -7.07
N ALA A 58 2.30 -8.91 -7.19
CA ALA A 58 1.08 -8.09 -7.16
C ALA A 58 0.95 -7.30 -5.84
N ARG A 59 1.31 -7.91 -4.71
CA ARG A 59 1.38 -7.24 -3.40
C ARG A 59 2.34 -6.07 -3.40
N ALA A 60 3.54 -6.24 -3.97
CA ALA A 60 4.54 -5.18 -4.05
C ALA A 60 4.03 -3.99 -4.88
N ILE A 61 3.33 -4.26 -5.98
CA ILE A 61 2.70 -3.24 -6.82
C ILE A 61 1.60 -2.50 -6.03
N GLY A 62 0.72 -3.22 -5.34
CA GLY A 62 -0.31 -2.61 -4.48
C GLY A 62 0.29 -1.74 -3.37
N GLY A 63 1.36 -2.21 -2.72
CA GLY A 63 2.11 -1.45 -1.73
C GLY A 63 2.78 -0.20 -2.29
N MET A 64 3.29 -0.26 -3.52
CA MET A 64 3.90 0.89 -4.20
C MET A 64 2.90 2.03 -4.41
N PHE A 65 1.66 1.72 -4.79
CA PHE A 65 0.60 2.72 -4.88
C PHE A 65 0.29 3.35 -3.52
N PHE A 66 0.23 2.54 -2.45
CA PHE A 66 0.02 3.07 -1.11
C PHE A 66 1.16 3.99 -0.65
N VAL A 67 2.42 3.60 -0.89
CA VAL A 67 3.60 4.43 -0.58
C VAL A 67 3.59 5.73 -1.39
N ALA A 68 3.28 5.67 -2.68
CA ALA A 68 3.13 6.87 -3.51
C ALA A 68 2.04 7.80 -2.95
N GLY A 69 0.94 7.25 -2.43
CA GLY A 69 -0.08 8.00 -1.70
C GLY A 69 0.49 8.71 -0.47
N MET A 70 1.26 8.00 0.36
CA MET A 70 1.91 8.57 1.55
C MET A 70 2.87 9.71 1.21
N LEU A 71 3.62 9.61 0.10
CA LEU A 71 4.50 10.70 -0.36
C LEU A 71 3.71 11.95 -0.73
N ILE A 72 2.54 11.80 -1.37
CA ILE A 72 1.64 12.92 -1.68
C ILE A 72 1.14 13.56 -0.38
N MET A 73 0.79 12.78 0.63
CA MET A 73 0.38 13.29 1.94
C MET A 73 1.52 14.08 2.61
N ALA A 74 2.73 13.52 2.65
CA ALA A 74 3.90 14.19 3.22
C ALA A 74 4.17 15.55 2.56
N TYR A 75 4.08 15.61 1.22
CA TYR A 75 4.23 16.87 0.48
C TYR A 75 3.15 17.91 0.84
N ASN A 76 1.89 17.50 1.00
CA ASN A 76 0.83 18.43 1.41
C ASN A 76 1.09 18.98 2.81
N VAL A 77 1.44 18.12 3.76
CA VAL A 77 1.71 18.52 5.13
C VAL A 77 2.88 19.50 5.18
N TYR A 78 3.97 19.20 4.46
CA TYR A 78 5.12 20.10 4.35
C TYR A 78 4.72 21.48 3.82
N LYS A 79 3.93 21.54 2.74
CA LYS A 79 3.46 22.81 2.18
C LYS A 79 2.60 23.60 3.17
N THR A 80 1.69 22.93 3.88
CA THR A 80 0.85 23.58 4.89
C THR A 80 1.68 24.16 6.04
N ILE A 81 2.71 23.44 6.51
CA ILE A 81 3.61 23.92 7.56
C ILE A 81 4.43 25.12 7.08
N ALA A 82 4.99 25.05 5.87
CA ALA A 82 5.78 26.15 5.30
C ALA A 82 4.93 27.43 5.15
N LEU A 83 3.71 27.30 4.63
CA LEU A 83 2.77 28.41 4.47
C LEU A 83 2.35 28.98 5.84
N ALA A 84 2.12 28.13 6.85
CA ALA A 84 1.79 28.59 8.19
C ALA A 84 2.92 29.44 8.80
N ARG A 85 4.20 29.07 8.56
CA ARG A 85 5.36 29.83 9.06
C ARG A 85 5.44 31.24 8.44
N GLU A 86 5.19 31.36 7.15
CA GLU A 86 5.17 32.63 6.43
C GLU A 86 4.05 33.56 6.93
N ASN A 87 2.83 33.02 7.09
CA ASN A 87 1.70 33.79 7.62
C ASN A 87 1.92 34.29 9.06
N VAL A 88 2.67 33.56 9.88
CA VAL A 88 3.03 34.01 11.24
C VAL A 88 4.05 35.15 11.18
N ALA A 89 5.04 35.04 10.30
CA ALA A 89 6.04 36.10 10.09
C ALA A 89 5.39 37.40 9.58
N ASP A 90 4.48 37.31 8.61
CA ASP A 90 3.76 38.46 8.07
C ASP A 90 2.88 39.14 9.13
N LYS A 91 2.15 38.35 9.94
CA LYS A 91 1.33 38.89 11.04
C LYS A 91 2.17 39.58 12.11
N GLN A 92 3.36 39.06 12.41
CA GLN A 92 4.28 39.70 13.36
C GLN A 92 4.88 40.99 12.78
N ALA A 93 5.21 41.02 11.48
CA ALA A 93 5.72 42.21 10.82
C ALA A 93 4.68 43.35 10.78
N VAL A 94 3.42 43.04 10.45
CA VAL A 94 2.32 44.02 10.45
C VAL A 94 2.09 44.59 11.86
N ALA A 95 2.13 43.75 12.90
CA ALA A 95 1.95 44.18 14.29
C ALA A 95 3.12 45.03 14.82
N ALA A 96 4.32 44.92 14.24
CA ALA A 96 5.48 45.74 14.62
C ALA A 96 5.51 47.11 13.92
N THR A 97 4.77 47.29 12.83
CA THR A 97 4.63 48.55 12.08
C THR A 97 3.39 49.38 12.48
N ALA A 98 2.52 48.85 13.34
CA ALA A 98 1.35 49.53 13.89
C ALA A 98 1.65 50.10 15.29
#